data_AF-A0A087S9U1-F1
#
_entry.id   AF-A0A087S9U1-F1
#
_cell.length_a   1.000
_cell.length_b   1.000
_cell.length_c   1.000
_cell.angle_alpha   90.00
_cell.angle_beta   90.00
_cell.angle_gamma   90.00
#
_symmetry.space_group_name_H-M   'P 1'
#
loop_
_entity.id
_entity.type
_entity.pdbx_description
1 polymer ?
#
loop_
_entity_poly.entity_id
_entity_poly.type
_entity_poly.pdbx_seq_one_letter_code
_entity_poly.pdbx_strand_id
1 'polypeptide(L)'
;MSGATGERPFSDVLTSIRYWEIHSITIPSLFIAGWLFVSTGLAYDIFGSPRPSEYFTEDRQETPLITDRFNALDQVKQLSQNFYHMTARKSYTYPIFTVRWLAIHALAVPTVFFLGAITAMQFIQR
;
A
#
# COMPACT_ATOMS: atom_id res chain seq x y z
N MET A 1 -39.85 -6.18 14.31
CA MET A 1 -39.60 -6.31 12.85
C MET A 1 -38.49 -5.32 12.54
N SER A 2 -37.27 -5.81 12.28
CA SER A 2 -36.12 -4.95 11.98
C SER A 2 -36.37 -4.28 10.62
N GLY A 3 -36.40 -2.96 10.58
CA GLY A 3 -36.76 -2.18 9.40
C GLY A 3 -35.75 -2.34 8.26
N ALA A 4 -36.26 -2.41 7.03
CA ALA A 4 -35.45 -2.24 5.83
C ALA A 4 -35.03 -0.76 5.74
N THR A 5 -33.73 -0.52 5.62
CA THR A 5 -33.11 0.81 5.60
C THR A 5 -33.25 1.52 4.25
N GLY A 6 -33.75 0.81 3.22
CA GLY A 6 -34.09 1.35 1.90
C GLY A 6 -32.99 1.21 0.84
N GLU A 7 -31.79 0.79 1.22
CA GLU A 7 -30.70 0.50 0.29
C GLU A 7 -30.90 -0.84 -0.42
N ARG A 8 -30.31 -0.95 -1.60
CA ARG A 8 -30.32 -2.18 -2.39
C ARG A 8 -29.54 -3.28 -1.66
N PRO A 9 -30.07 -4.51 -1.53
CA PRO A 9 -29.34 -5.62 -0.92
C PRO A 9 -28.01 -5.91 -1.63
N PHE A 10 -26.96 -6.21 -0.86
CA PHE A 10 -25.62 -6.47 -1.41
C PHE A 10 -25.58 -7.67 -2.38
N SER A 11 -26.38 -8.72 -2.13
CA SER A 11 -26.50 -9.87 -3.03
C SER A 11 -26.90 -9.46 -4.45
N ASP A 12 -27.83 -8.51 -4.55
CA ASP A 12 -28.35 -8.02 -5.83
C ASP A 12 -27.32 -7.14 -6.55
N VAL A 13 -26.50 -6.41 -5.78
CA VAL A 13 -25.40 -5.60 -6.32
C VAL A 13 -24.31 -6.50 -6.90
N LEU A 14 -23.86 -7.51 -6.15
CA LEU A 14 -22.74 -8.38 -6.55
C LEU A 14 -23.08 -9.32 -7.71
N THR A 15 -24.36 -9.65 -7.91
CA THR A 15 -24.82 -10.49 -9.03
C THR A 15 -25.17 -9.69 -10.29
N SER A 16 -25.16 -8.36 -10.21
CA SER A 16 -25.53 -7.48 -11.32
C SER A 16 -24.41 -7.37 -12.36
N ILE A 17 -24.73 -7.58 -13.65
CA ILE A 17 -23.77 -7.39 -14.76
C ILE A 17 -23.19 -5.96 -14.80
N ARG A 18 -24.04 -4.94 -14.66
CA ARG A 18 -23.64 -3.53 -14.64
C ARG A 18 -22.65 -3.19 -13.51
N TYR A 19 -22.76 -3.88 -12.37
CA TYR A 19 -21.81 -3.68 -11.27
C TYR A 19 -20.41 -4.11 -11.72
N TRP A 20 -20.29 -5.28 -12.36
CA TRP A 20 -19.02 -5.79 -12.87
C TRP A 20 -18.49 -5.07 -14.11
N GLU A 21 -19.34 -4.53 -14.98
CA GLU A 21 -18.91 -3.67 -16.09
C GLU A 21 -18.12 -2.45 -15.57
N ILE A 22 -18.58 -1.84 -14.48
CA ILE A 22 -17.92 -0.67 -13.86
C ILE A 22 -16.72 -1.09 -13.01
N HIS A 23 -16.89 -2.13 -12.17
CA HIS A 23 -15.89 -2.52 -11.19
C HIS A 23 -14.73 -3.31 -11.79
N SER A 24 -14.91 -3.96 -12.94
CA SER A 24 -13.80 -4.59 -13.69
C SER A 24 -12.78 -3.59 -14.23
N ILE A 25 -13.13 -2.30 -14.33
CA ILE A 25 -12.20 -1.24 -14.74
C ILE A 25 -11.72 -0.45 -13.52
N THR A 26 -12.65 -0.01 -12.66
CA THR A 26 -12.33 0.88 -11.54
C THR A 26 -11.52 0.20 -10.43
N ILE A 27 -11.79 -1.08 -10.12
CA ILE A 27 -11.01 -1.82 -9.10
C ILE A 27 -9.56 -2.03 -9.56
N PRO A 28 -9.27 -2.58 -10.78
CA PRO A 28 -7.90 -2.71 -11.24
C PRO A 28 -7.18 -1.36 -11.38
N SER A 29 -7.90 -0.31 -11.80
CA SER A 29 -7.32 1.03 -11.91
C SER A 29 -6.86 1.56 -10.54
N LEU A 30 -7.69 1.44 -9.51
CA LEU A 30 -7.31 1.83 -8.14
C LEU A 30 -6.15 0.97 -7.60
N PHE A 31 -6.15 -0.32 -7.92
CA PHE A 31 -5.05 -1.22 -7.55
C PHE A 31 -3.73 -0.78 -8.19
N ILE A 32 -3.72 -0.50 -9.49
CA ILE A 32 -2.53 0.00 -10.21
C ILE A 32 -2.12 1.38 -9.71
N ALA A 33 -3.06 2.26 -9.36
CA ALA A 33 -2.74 3.56 -8.77
C ALA A 33 -2.02 3.39 -7.42
N GLY A 34 -2.55 2.55 -6.52
CA GLY A 34 -1.93 2.24 -5.24
C GLY A 34 -0.57 1.55 -5.39
N TRP A 35 -0.45 0.67 -6.39
CA TRP A 35 0.82 0.07 -6.79
C TRP A 35 1.87 1.13 -7.15
N LEU A 36 1.55 2.00 -8.11
CA LEU A 36 2.45 3.03 -8.61
C LEU A 36 2.84 4.01 -7.50
N PHE A 37 1.89 4.34 -6.61
CA PHE A 37 2.13 5.19 -5.46
C PHE A 37 3.27 4.68 -4.57
N VAL A 38 3.37 3.37 -4.36
CA VAL A 38 4.47 2.76 -3.58
C VAL A 38 5.69 2.50 -4.47
N SER A 39 5.52 1.98 -5.68
CA SER A 39 6.62 1.54 -6.54
C SER A 39 7.46 2.69 -7.10
N THR A 40 6.88 3.88 -7.24
CA THR A 40 7.63 5.08 -7.65
C THR A 40 8.44 5.70 -6.51
N GLY A 41 8.18 5.27 -5.28
CA GLY A 41 8.77 5.85 -4.08
C GLY A 41 8.01 7.06 -3.52
N LEU A 42 6.95 7.52 -4.20
CA LEU A 42 6.17 8.69 -3.79
C LEU A 42 5.60 8.58 -2.37
N ALA A 43 5.21 7.37 -1.95
CA ALA A 43 4.76 7.11 -0.58
C ALA A 43 5.80 7.51 0.49
N TYR A 44 7.08 7.25 0.25
CA TYR A 44 8.15 7.60 1.20
C TYR A 44 8.30 9.11 1.30
N ASP A 45 8.22 9.80 0.16
CA ASP A 45 8.44 11.24 0.08
C ASP A 45 7.26 12.03 0.70
N ILE A 46 6.02 11.59 0.47
CA ILE A 46 4.81 12.24 1.04
C ILE A 46 4.74 12.07 2.55
N PHE A 47 4.99 10.86 3.05
CA PHE A 47 4.81 10.56 4.47
C PHE A 47 6.09 10.74 5.29
N GLY A 48 7.22 11.06 4.66
CA GLY A 48 8.53 11.14 5.33
C GLY A 48 8.99 9.81 5.93
N SER A 49 8.51 8.69 5.39
CA SER A 49 8.91 7.36 5.85
C SER A 49 10.32 7.06 5.32
N PRO A 50 11.29 6.70 6.17
CA PRO A 50 12.60 6.27 5.71
C PRO A 50 12.49 5.00 4.85
N ARG A 51 13.16 5.01 3.70
CA ARG A 51 13.42 3.80 2.90
C ARG A 51 14.32 2.84 3.69
N PRO A 52 14.41 1.55 3.32
CA PRO A 52 15.29 0.60 4.02
C PRO A 52 16.75 1.05 4.13
N SER A 53 17.25 1.83 3.18
CA SER A 53 18.60 2.40 3.18
C SER A 53 18.75 3.74 3.93
N GLU A 54 17.66 4.28 4.49
CA GLU A 54 17.61 5.65 5.06
C GLU A 54 17.52 5.66 6.59
N TYR A 55 17.38 4.50 7.25
CA TYR A 55 17.28 4.42 8.71
C TYR A 55 18.57 4.90 9.42
N PHE A 56 19.72 4.55 8.86
CA PHE A 56 21.04 4.83 9.41
C PHE A 56 21.94 5.42 8.33
N THR A 57 22.82 6.33 8.73
CA THR A 57 23.82 6.95 7.83
C THR A 57 25.20 6.37 8.13
N GLU A 58 26.20 6.66 7.28
CA GLU A 58 27.58 6.22 7.54
C GLU A 58 28.08 6.75 8.90
N ASP A 59 27.73 8.00 9.23
CA ASP A 59 28.17 8.68 10.46
C ASP A 59 27.27 8.38 11.69
N ARG A 60 26.04 7.91 11.49
CA ARG A 60 25.06 7.69 12.57
C ARG A 60 24.49 6.28 12.52
N GLN A 61 24.94 5.45 13.47
CA GLN A 61 24.41 4.10 13.73
C GLN A 61 23.44 4.04 14.93
N GLU A 62 23.18 5.18 15.57
CA GLU A 62 22.21 5.29 16.67
C GLU A 62 20.81 5.62 16.15
N THR A 63 19.76 5.32 16.91
CA THR A 63 18.38 5.66 16.54
C THR A 63 18.17 7.18 16.50
N PRO A 64 17.55 7.76 15.44
CA PRO A 64 17.31 9.19 15.34
C PRO A 64 16.15 9.60 16.25
N LEU A 65 16.44 9.88 17.52
CA LEU A 65 15.44 10.25 18.53
C LEU A 65 15.25 11.77 18.58
N ILE A 66 14.00 12.21 18.58
CA ILE A 66 13.63 13.60 18.81
C ILE A 66 13.62 13.84 20.33
N THR A 67 14.40 14.81 20.78
CA THR A 67 14.58 15.12 22.21
C THR A 67 14.17 16.53 22.56
N ASP A 68 14.10 17.44 21.58
CA ASP A 68 13.64 18.81 21.76
C ASP A 68 12.27 19.00 21.12
N ARG A 69 11.27 19.34 21.94
CA ARG A 69 9.90 19.60 21.47
C ARG A 69 9.79 20.88 20.65
N PHE A 70 10.47 21.95 21.04
CA PHE A 70 10.29 23.27 20.44
C PHE A 70 11.08 23.41 19.13
N ASN A 71 12.20 22.69 19.00
CA ASN A 71 13.01 22.63 17.78
C ASN A 71 12.90 21.29 17.03
N ALA A 72 11.84 20.51 17.29
CA ALA A 72 11.66 19.17 16.73
C ALA A 72 11.75 19.13 15.20
N LEU A 73 11.19 20.12 14.51
CA LEU A 73 11.21 20.19 13.04
C LEU A 73 12.63 20.29 12.50
N ASP A 74 13.45 21.16 13.10
CA ASP A 74 14.83 21.35 12.68
C ASP A 74 15.70 20.15 13.08
N GLN A 75 15.42 19.53 14.23
CA GLN A 75 16.04 18.27 14.64
C GLN A 75 15.76 17.14 13.64
N VAL A 76 14.49 16.96 13.22
CA VAL A 76 14.11 15.98 12.18
C VAL A 76 14.81 16.28 10.86
N LYS A 77 14.84 17.55 10.44
CA LYS A 77 15.57 17.95 9.23
C LYS A 77 17.04 17.61 9.34
N GLN A 78 17.73 17.90 10.43
CA GLN A 78 19.16 17.57 10.60
C GLN A 78 19.40 16.06 10.60
N LEU A 79 18.57 15.29 11.32
CA LEU A 79 18.66 13.83 11.38
C LEU A 79 18.40 13.17 10.02
N SER A 80 17.61 13.81 9.16
CA SER A 80 17.30 13.39 7.79
C SER A 80 18.28 13.96 6.75
N GLN A 81 18.77 15.19 6.89
CA GLN A 81 19.58 15.94 5.91
C GLN A 81 20.98 15.36 5.69
N ASN A 82 21.57 14.73 6.71
CA ASN A 82 22.80 13.96 6.53
C ASN A 82 22.66 12.90 5.43
N PHE A 83 21.44 12.43 5.14
CA PHE A 83 21.18 11.52 4.04
C PHE A 83 21.35 12.18 2.66
N TYR A 84 20.77 13.36 2.41
CA TYR A 84 20.79 14.01 1.08
C TYR A 84 22.20 14.43 0.63
N HIS A 85 23.06 14.82 1.59
CA HIS A 85 24.47 15.10 1.29
C HIS A 85 25.30 13.82 1.02
N MET A 86 24.88 12.67 1.57
CA MET A 86 25.52 11.36 1.37
C MET A 86 25.01 10.61 0.13
N THR A 87 23.82 10.93 -0.41
CA THR A 87 23.27 10.29 -1.63
C THR A 87 24.12 10.58 -2.89
N ALA A 88 25.09 11.49 -2.82
CA ALA A 88 26.14 11.63 -3.83
C ALA A 88 27.04 10.38 -3.92
N ARG A 89 27.03 9.51 -2.91
CA ARG A 89 27.61 8.16 -2.96
C ARG A 89 26.54 7.08 -3.02
N LYS A 90 26.86 6.06 -3.82
CA LYS A 90 26.06 4.95 -4.36
C LYS A 90 24.86 4.53 -3.48
N SER A 91 23.65 4.92 -3.89
CA SER A 91 22.40 4.38 -3.32
C SER A 91 22.17 2.95 -3.84
N TYR A 92 22.07 1.99 -2.92
CA TYR A 92 21.63 0.63 -3.25
C TYR A 92 20.10 0.57 -3.22
N THR A 93 19.47 0.89 -4.34
CA THR A 93 18.02 0.73 -4.51
C THR A 93 17.69 -0.75 -4.66
N TYR A 94 17.09 -1.35 -3.63
CA TYR A 94 16.54 -2.69 -3.74
C TYR A 94 15.27 -2.67 -4.61
N PRO A 95 15.08 -3.65 -5.52
CA PRO A 95 13.89 -3.71 -6.34
C PRO A 95 12.64 -3.96 -5.48
N ILE A 96 11.54 -3.27 -5.83
CA ILE A 96 10.22 -3.43 -5.20
C ILE A 96 9.72 -4.88 -5.29
N PHE A 97 10.16 -5.62 -6.31
CA PHE A 97 9.93 -7.06 -6.51
C PHE A 97 10.78 -7.93 -5.58
N THR A 98 10.58 -7.78 -4.28
CA THR A 98 11.16 -8.69 -3.29
C THR A 98 10.46 -10.05 -3.33
N VAL A 99 11.10 -11.12 -2.85
CA VAL A 99 10.46 -12.46 -2.73
C VAL A 99 9.16 -12.38 -1.93
N ARG A 100 9.12 -11.55 -0.88
CA ARG A 100 7.91 -11.30 -0.08
C ARG A 100 6.79 -10.70 -0.92
N TRP A 101 7.13 -9.73 -1.76
CA TRP A 101 6.18 -9.11 -2.67
C TRP A 101 5.56 -10.13 -3.64
N LEU A 102 6.42 -10.95 -4.25
CA LEU A 102 6.01 -11.99 -5.20
C LEU A 102 5.15 -13.05 -4.52
N ALA A 103 5.51 -13.47 -3.30
CA ALA A 103 4.76 -14.44 -2.51
C ALA A 103 3.35 -13.95 -2.17
N ILE A 104 3.19 -12.68 -1.80
CA ILE A 104 1.87 -12.09 -1.51
C ILE A 104 1.01 -12.09 -2.77
N HIS A 105 1.54 -11.65 -3.91
CA HIS A 105 0.73 -11.52 -5.11
C HIS A 105 0.46 -12.87 -5.78
N ALA A 106 1.41 -13.82 -5.73
CA ALA A 106 1.24 -15.15 -6.28
C ALA A 106 0.28 -16.03 -5.45
N LEU A 107 0.14 -15.78 -4.15
CA LEU A 107 -0.72 -16.59 -3.28
C LEU A 107 -2.02 -15.88 -2.89
N ALA A 108 -1.95 -14.64 -2.42
CA ALA A 108 -3.12 -13.97 -1.87
C ALA A 108 -4.13 -13.59 -2.96
N VAL A 109 -3.67 -13.08 -4.11
CA VAL A 109 -4.58 -12.66 -5.20
C VAL A 109 -5.36 -13.86 -5.77
N PRO A 110 -4.73 -15.01 -6.12
CA PRO A 110 -5.47 -16.18 -6.56
C PRO A 110 -6.39 -16.77 -5.48
N THR A 111 -5.97 -16.76 -4.22
CA THR A 111 -6.77 -17.32 -3.12
C THR A 111 -8.05 -16.52 -2.88
N VAL A 112 -7.96 -15.17 -2.86
CA VAL A 112 -9.12 -14.30 -2.69
C VAL A 112 -10.07 -14.43 -3.87
N PHE A 113 -9.55 -14.47 -5.10
CA PHE A 113 -10.36 -14.67 -6.30
C PHE A 113 -11.07 -16.03 -6.28
N PHE A 114 -10.35 -17.11 -5.95
CA PHE A 114 -10.90 -18.48 -5.93
C PHE A 114 -11.97 -18.67 -4.85
N LEU A 115 -11.74 -18.18 -3.63
CA LEU A 115 -12.74 -18.23 -2.55
C LEU A 115 -13.96 -17.34 -2.86
N GLY A 116 -13.73 -16.16 -3.45
CA GLY A 116 -14.81 -15.30 -3.95
C GLY A 116 -15.66 -15.98 -5.02
N ALA A 117 -15.03 -16.70 -5.95
CA ALA A 117 -15.73 -17.46 -6.98
C ALA A 117 -16.56 -18.62 -6.39
N ILE A 118 -15.99 -19.40 -5.46
CA ILE A 118 -16.71 -20.52 -4.80
C ILE A 118 -17.90 -20.00 -3.99
N THR A 119 -17.71 -18.94 -3.21
CA THR A 119 -18.79 -18.35 -2.40
C THR A 119 -19.90 -17.77 -3.27
N ALA A 120 -19.56 -17.14 -4.40
CA ALA A 120 -20.56 -16.68 -5.37
C ALA A 120 -21.36 -17.84 -5.99
N MET A 121 -20.73 -19.00 -6.22
CA MET A 121 -21.41 -20.18 -6.75
C MET A 121 -22.38 -20.83 -5.74
N GLN A 122 -22.19 -20.65 -4.43
CA GLN A 122 -23.10 -21.21 -3.41
C GLN A 122 -24.49 -20.58 -3.41
N PHE A 123 -24.67 -19.41 -4.04
CA PHE A 123 -25.96 -18.73 -4.13
C PHE A 123 -26.62 -18.86 -5.51
N ILE A 124 -26.06 -19.69 -6.40
CA ILE A 124 -26.71 -20.10 -7.64
C ILE A 124 -27.70 -21.22 -7.28
N GLN A 125 -28.86 -20.84 -6.74
CA GLN A 125 -30.03 -21.71 -6.75
C GLN A 125 -30.95 -21.29 -7.90
N ARG A 126 -31.47 -22.31 -8.60
CA ARG A 126 -32.54 -22.18 -9.59
C ARG A 126 -33.88 -22.27 -8.87
#